data_AF-A0A9E1S6N8-F1
#
_entry.id   AF-A0A9E1S6N8-F1
#
_cell.length_a   1.000
_cell.length_b   1.000
_cell.length_c   1.000
_cell.angle_alpha   90.00
_cell.angle_beta   90.00
_cell.angle_gamma   90.00
#
_symmetry.space_group_name_H-M   'P 1'
#
loop_
_entity.id
_entity.type
_entity.pdbx_description
1 polymer ?
#
loop_
_entity_poly.entity_id
_entity_poly.type
_entity_poly.pdbx_seq_one_letter_code
_entity_poly.pdbx_strand_id
1 'polypeptide(L)' 'MNGTSNPIAIAATEDLNVTANFELLTFTVSSEAIGEGNVSGAGSYSYGSLASLTANNASTTTFLGWDTNNNTDGNWSS' A
#
# COMPACT_ATOMS: atom_id res chain seq x y z
N MET A 1 -26.47 -12.96 14.19
CA MET A 1 -25.38 -13.80 13.66
C MET A 1 -24.19 -12.91 13.39
N ASN A 2 -23.05 -13.15 14.04
CA ASN A 2 -21.79 -12.42 13.78
C ASN A 2 -20.88 -13.37 12.99
N GLY A 3 -21.00 -13.35 11.67
CA GLY A 3 -20.19 -14.17 10.77
C GLY A 3 -19.60 -13.30 9.67
N THR A 4 -18.41 -13.65 9.18
CA THR A 4 -17.73 -12.96 8.08
C THR A 4 -18.07 -13.53 6.71
N SER A 5 -18.92 -14.58 6.66
CA SER A 5 -19.36 -15.20 5.42
C SER A 5 -20.24 -14.26 4.61
N ASN A 6 -19.90 -14.09 3.34
CA ASN A 6 -20.66 -13.34 2.35
C ASN A 6 -20.88 -14.24 1.12
N PRO A 7 -22.13 -14.52 0.71
CA PRO A 7 -23.38 -14.03 1.28
C PRO A 7 -23.83 -14.75 2.57
N ILE A 8 -24.74 -14.13 3.31
CA ILE A 8 -25.50 -14.72 4.42
C ILE A 8 -26.94 -14.99 3.96
N ALA A 9 -27.48 -16.18 4.25
CA ALA A 9 -28.90 -16.50 4.05
C ALA A 9 -29.64 -16.48 5.40
N ILE A 10 -30.77 -15.77 5.45
CA ILE A 10 -31.62 -15.64 6.65
C ILE A 10 -33.09 -15.90 6.28
N ALA A 11 -33.83 -16.54 7.19
CA ALA A 11 -35.28 -16.69 7.05
C ALA A 11 -35.98 -15.52 7.75
N ALA A 12 -36.80 -14.77 7.01
CA ALA A 12 -37.58 -13.67 7.57
C ALA A 12 -38.90 -14.19 8.17
N THR A 13 -38.87 -14.59 9.43
CA THR A 13 -40.05 -15.07 10.17
C THR A 13 -40.70 -13.98 11.05
N GLU A 14 -40.00 -12.86 11.22
CA GLU A 14 -40.41 -11.65 11.96
C GLU A 14 -39.61 -10.45 11.42
N ASP A 15 -39.83 -9.25 11.98
CA ASP A 15 -39.06 -8.05 11.60
C ASP A 15 -37.58 -8.21 11.97
N LEU A 16 -36.69 -8.09 10.98
CA LEU A 16 -35.25 -8.25 11.15
C LEU A 16 -34.51 -6.94 10.84
N ASN A 17 -33.54 -6.58 11.68
CA ASN A 17 -32.56 -5.53 11.42
C ASN A 17 -31.21 -6.15 11.08
N VAL A 18 -30.76 -6.02 9.83
CA VAL A 18 -29.52 -6.63 9.31
C VAL A 18 -28.55 -5.54 8.87
N THR A 19 -27.32 -5.61 9.33
CA THR A 19 -26.26 -4.64 9.00
C THR A 19 -25.09 -5.34 8.34
N ALA A 20 -24.70 -4.88 7.15
CA ALA A 20 -23.43 -5.23 6.53
C ALA A 20 -22.38 -4.17 6.88
N ASN A 21 -21.21 -4.61 7.36
CA ASN A 21 -20.10 -3.73 7.71
C ASN A 21 -19.03 -3.79 6.62
N PHE A 22 -18.53 -2.63 6.22
CA PHE A 22 -17.45 -2.49 5.24
C PHE A 22 -16.34 -1.65 5.85
N GLU A 23 -15.10 -1.99 5.53
CA GLU A 23 -13.92 -1.20 5.88
C GLU A 23 -13.16 -0.83 4.60
N LEU A 24 -12.55 0.35 4.61
CA LEU A 24 -11.74 0.81 3.49
C LEU A 24 -10.46 -0.03 3.40
N LEU A 25 -10.13 -0.52 2.21
CA LEU A 25 -8.90 -1.28 2.02
C LEU A 25 -7.67 -0.42 2.35
N THR A 26 -6.68 -1.04 2.96
CA THR A 26 -5.37 -0.43 3.23
C THR A 26 -4.29 -1.24 2.51
N PHE A 27 -3.33 -0.53 1.94
CA PHE A 27 -2.21 -1.09 1.18
C PHE A 27 -0.90 -0.61 1.77
N THR A 28 0.05 -1.52 1.91
CA THR A 28 1.41 -1.17 2.36
C THR A 28 2.28 -0.84 1.16
N VAL A 29 2.86 0.36 1.18
CA VAL A 29 3.91 0.79 0.26
C VAL A 29 5.24 0.62 0.98
N SER A 30 6.07 -0.28 0.45
CA SER A 30 7.44 -0.52 0.94
C SER A 30 8.45 0.16 0.04
N SER A 31 9.60 0.50 0.60
CA SER A 31 10.72 1.08 -0.15
C SER A 31 12.03 0.45 0.29
N GLU A 32 12.97 0.38 -0.64
CA GLU A 32 14.34 -0.04 -0.40
C GLU A 32 15.28 1.03 -0.98
N ALA A 33 16.36 1.31 -0.26
CA ALA A 33 17.41 2.21 -0.73
C ALA A 33 18.64 1.37 -1.09
N ILE A 34 19.11 1.48 -2.34
CA ILE A 34 20.37 0.87 -2.79
C ILE A 34 21.47 1.95 -2.77
N GLY A 35 22.56 1.70 -2.04
CA GLY A 35 23.64 2.67 -1.83
C GLY A 35 23.49 3.50 -0.54
N GLU A 36 24.29 4.56 -0.39
CA GLU A 36 24.21 5.43 0.79
C GLU A 36 23.09 6.48 0.64
N GLY A 37 22.06 6.36 1.49
CA GLY A 37 20.90 7.24 1.53
C GLY A 37 19.71 6.56 2.21
N ASN A 38 18.56 7.22 2.21
CA ASN A 38 17.31 6.63 2.70
C ASN A 38 16.10 7.12 1.91
N VAL A 39 15.04 6.32 1.92
CA VAL A 39 13.74 6.70 1.37
C VAL A 39 12.78 7.04 2.51
N SER A 40 12.04 8.14 2.40
CA SER A 40 10.92 8.49 3.28
C SER A 40 9.60 8.42 2.53
N GLY A 41 8.48 8.28 3.25
CA GLY A 41 7.15 8.17 2.66
C GLY A 41 6.69 6.74 2.36
N ALA A 42 7.40 5.72 2.84
CA ALA A 42 6.84 4.36 2.94
C ALA A 42 5.86 4.27 4.12
N GLY A 43 4.88 3.37 4.02
CA GLY A 43 3.86 3.20 5.04
C GLY A 43 2.57 2.56 4.53
N SER A 44 1.53 2.60 5.36
CA SER A 44 0.21 2.11 4.99
C SER A 44 -0.68 3.25 4.49
N TYR A 45 -1.31 3.02 3.34
CA TYR A 45 -2.17 3.99 2.67
C TYR A 45 -3.56 3.40 2.45
N SER A 46 -4.59 4.20 2.74
CA SER A 46 -5.96 3.85 2.38
C SER A 46 -6.13 3.84 0.87
N TYR A 47 -6.99 2.96 0.36
CA TYR A 47 -7.33 2.88 -1.06
C TYR A 47 -7.64 4.27 -1.65
N GLY A 48 -7.02 4.59 -2.79
CA GLY A 48 -7.18 5.87 -3.48
C GLY A 48 -6.33 7.03 -2.92
N SER A 49 -5.61 6.83 -1.82
CA SER A 49 -4.66 7.82 -1.32
C SER A 49 -3.39 7.86 -2.16
N LEU A 50 -2.78 9.04 -2.30
CA LEU A 50 -1.49 9.20 -2.96
C LEU A 50 -0.35 8.99 -1.96
N ALA A 51 0.55 8.06 -2.26
CA ALA A 51 1.81 7.90 -1.54
C ALA A 51 2.89 8.80 -2.18
N SER A 52 3.55 9.63 -1.36
CA SER A 52 4.63 10.52 -1.81
C SER A 52 5.94 10.05 -1.21
N LEU A 53 6.79 9.43 -2.03
CA LEU A 53 8.11 8.94 -1.62
C LEU A 53 9.19 9.97 -1.97
N THR A 54 10.15 10.14 -1.06
CA THR A 54 11.30 11.03 -1.25
C THR A 54 12.59 10.27 -1.01
N ALA A 55 13.50 10.28 -2.00
CA ALA A 55 14.86 9.79 -1.85
C ALA A 55 15.73 10.88 -1.24
N ASN A 56 16.43 10.55 -0.16
CA ASN A 56 17.35 11.45 0.52
C ASN A 56 18.76 10.89 0.33
N ASN A 57 19.54 11.51 -0.56
CA ASN A 57 20.91 11.09 -0.83
C ASN A 57 21.84 11.49 0.33
N ALA A 58 22.89 10.68 0.56
CA ALA A 58 24.00 11.07 1.40
C ALA A 58 24.86 12.14 0.69
N SER A 59 25.72 12.84 1.43
CA SER A 59 26.59 13.89 0.88
C SER A 59 27.55 13.39 -0.21
N THR A 60 27.77 12.09 -0.30
CA THR A 60 28.66 11.39 -1.22
C THR A 60 27.94 10.71 -2.38
N THR A 61 26.60 10.75 -2.44
CA THR A 61 25.80 10.02 -3.44
C THR A 61 24.89 10.94 -4.25
N THR A 62 24.52 10.48 -5.45
CA THR A 62 23.54 11.15 -6.32
C THR A 62 22.33 10.25 -6.52
N PHE A 63 21.15 10.84 -6.67
CA PHE A 63 19.93 10.10 -6.97
C PHE A 63 19.91 9.67 -8.44
N LEU A 64 19.86 8.36 -8.68
CA LEU A 64 19.87 7.79 -10.03
C LEU A 64 18.46 7.57 -10.61
N GLY A 65 17.44 7.38 -9.75
CA GLY A 65 16.07 7.13 -10.18
C GLY A 65 15.31 6.22 -9.23
N TRP A 66 14.04 5.97 -9.57
CA TRP A 66 13.17 5.00 -8.90
C TRP A 66 13.01 3.76 -9.77
N ASP A 67 13.02 2.58 -9.16
CA ASP A 67 12.57 1.33 -9.77
C ASP A 67 11.24 0.93 -9.13
N THR A 68 10.15 0.95 -9.91
CA THR A 68 8.79 0.66 -9.42
C THR A 68 8.32 -0.76 -9.73
N ASN A 69 9.15 -1.55 -10.42
CA ASN A 69 8.80 -2.85 -10.96
C ASN A 69 9.86 -3.91 -10.63
N ASN A 70 10.80 -3.58 -9.73
CA ASN A 70 11.94 -4.43 -9.37
C ASN A 70 12.66 -4.95 -10.62
N ASN A 71 12.74 -4.09 -11.65
CA ASN A 71 13.44 -4.44 -12.86
C ASN A 71 14.93 -4.17 -12.64
N THR A 72 15.66 -5.22 -12.25
CA THR A 72 17.11 -5.25 -12.05
C THR A 72 17.95 -4.96 -13.29
N ASP A 73 17.35 -4.55 -14.41
CA ASP A 73 18.03 -4.18 -15.65
C ASP A 73 18.69 -2.80 -15.48
N GLY A 74 19.76 -2.81 -14.68
CA GLY A 74 20.50 -1.67 -14.18
C GLY A 74 21.30 -0.92 -15.23
N ASN A 75 20.62 -0.31 -16.19
CA ASN A 75 21.20 0.77 -16.97
C ASN A 75 20.80 2.11 -16.36
N TRP A 76 21.35 2.41 -15.18
CA TRP A 76 21.21 3.72 -14.51
C TRP A 76 22.28 4.72 -14.94
N SER A 77 23.00 4.47 -16.03
CA SER A 77 24.02 5.36 -16.60
C SER A 77 23.44 6.27 -17.68
N SER A 78 23.68 7.57 -17.54
CA SER A 78 23.82 8.47 -18.69
C SER A 78 25.11 8.20 -19.44
#